data_AF-A0A7W7CF22-F1
#
_entry.id   AF-A0A7W7CF22-F1
#
_cell.length_a   1.000
_cell.length_b   1.000
_cell.length_c   1.000
_cell.angle_alpha   90.00
_cell.angle_beta   90.00
_cell.angle_gamma   90.00
#
_symmetry.space_group_name_H-M   'P 1'
#
loop_
_entity.id
_entity.type
_entity.pdbx_description
1 polymer ?
#
loop_
_entity_poly.entity_id
_entity_poly.type
_entity_poly.pdbx_seq_one_letter_code
_entity_poly.pdbx_strand_id
1 'polypeptide(L)'
;MTTVPTSASPVAKPHVLELEVTGSAVIATLTFTLDGQVSEEQQVKLPWRKTVEVPAGGGKHEWQLSLRHSGGTMAATGTVNGKLVTQTAGRGSPGSTNTANLSGTFRD
;
A
#
# COMPACT_ATOMS: atom_id res chain seq x y z
N MET A 1 -29.08 41.42 -8.31
CA MET A 1 -27.84 40.63 -8.26
C MET A 1 -27.70 40.14 -6.83
N THR A 2 -27.87 38.84 -6.57
CA THR A 2 -27.79 38.29 -5.22
C THR A 2 -26.70 37.23 -5.22
N THR A 3 -25.56 37.53 -4.61
CA THR A 3 -24.41 36.62 -4.48
C THR A 3 -24.71 35.59 -3.38
N VAL A 4 -24.78 34.32 -3.75
CA VAL A 4 -24.79 33.22 -2.79
C VAL A 4 -23.37 33.04 -2.22
N PRO A 5 -23.19 32.97 -0.88
CA PRO A 5 -21.91 32.56 -0.33
C PRO A 5 -21.73 31.07 -0.61
N THR A 6 -20.73 30.71 -1.42
CA THR A 6 -20.23 29.33 -1.47
C THR A 6 -19.62 29.03 -0.10
N SER A 7 -20.33 28.28 0.74
CA SER A 7 -19.73 27.59 1.88
C SER A 7 -18.68 26.63 1.32
N ALA A 8 -17.43 27.06 1.27
CA ALA A 8 -16.31 26.17 1.13
C ALA A 8 -16.21 25.36 2.43
N SER A 9 -16.89 24.21 2.49
CA SER A 9 -16.56 23.18 3.46
C SER A 9 -15.05 22.95 3.41
N PRO A 10 -14.35 22.76 4.54
CA PRO A 10 -12.95 22.38 4.48
C PRO A 10 -12.86 21.11 3.65
N VAL A 11 -12.24 21.19 2.47
CA VAL A 11 -11.89 20.01 1.67
C VAL A 11 -10.93 19.21 2.56
N ALA A 12 -11.44 18.13 3.13
CA ALA A 12 -10.61 17.18 3.85
C ALA A 12 -9.52 16.70 2.89
N LYS A 13 -8.26 16.72 3.34
CA LYS A 13 -7.11 16.47 2.47
C LYS A 13 -6.97 14.96 2.26
N PRO A 14 -6.86 14.46 1.01
CA PRO A 14 -6.70 13.03 0.77
C PRO A 14 -5.44 12.50 1.49
N HIS A 15 -5.50 11.26 1.93
CA HIS A 15 -4.32 10.56 2.43
C HIS A 15 -3.55 9.96 1.27
N VAL A 16 -2.23 10.01 1.34
CA VAL A 16 -1.36 9.36 0.38
C VAL A 16 -0.76 8.11 1.03
N LEU A 17 -1.17 6.94 0.57
CA LEU A 17 -0.56 5.66 0.94
C LEU A 17 0.53 5.32 -0.08
N GLU A 18 1.75 5.16 0.40
CA GLU A 18 2.90 4.73 -0.39
C GLU A 18 3.37 3.37 0.08
N LEU A 19 3.40 2.42 -0.85
CA LEU A 19 3.94 1.09 -0.65
C LEU A 19 5.22 0.95 -1.45
N GLU A 20 6.27 0.46 -0.81
CA GLU A 20 7.55 0.18 -1.46
C GLU A 20 7.96 -1.24 -1.12
N VAL A 21 8.47 -1.95 -2.13
CA VAL A 21 9.01 -3.30 -1.99
C VAL A 21 10.37 -3.31 -2.67
N THR A 22 11.40 -3.70 -1.93
CA THR A 22 12.79 -3.76 -2.42
C THR A 22 13.40 -5.12 -2.12
N GLY A 23 14.51 -5.43 -2.77
CA GLY A 23 15.28 -6.65 -2.54
C GLY A 23 15.63 -7.39 -3.83
N SER A 24 15.99 -8.66 -3.66
CA SER A 24 16.46 -9.58 -4.71
C SER A 24 15.53 -10.79 -4.92
N ALA A 25 14.45 -10.89 -4.15
CA ALA A 25 13.45 -11.95 -4.32
C ALA A 25 12.66 -11.79 -5.62
N VAL A 26 12.23 -12.91 -6.19
CA VAL A 26 11.31 -12.91 -7.33
C VAL A 26 9.88 -12.87 -6.79
N ILE A 27 9.15 -11.80 -7.08
CA ILE A 27 7.74 -11.66 -6.68
C ILE A 27 6.86 -12.27 -7.78
N ALA A 28 6.24 -13.41 -7.49
CA ALA A 28 5.34 -14.09 -8.42
C ALA A 28 3.97 -13.39 -8.49
N THR A 29 3.44 -13.01 -7.33
CA THR A 29 2.13 -12.35 -7.20
C THR A 29 2.19 -11.34 -6.07
N LEU A 30 1.62 -10.17 -6.31
CA LEU A 30 1.42 -9.11 -5.33
C LEU A 30 -0.07 -8.78 -5.32
N THR A 31 -0.71 -8.93 -4.17
CA THR A 31 -2.13 -8.61 -3.99
C THR A 31 -2.22 -7.46 -3.01
N PHE A 32 -2.79 -6.35 -3.47
CA PHE A 32 -3.05 -5.16 -2.66
C PHE A 32 -4.55 -5.01 -2.45
N THR A 33 -4.96 -4.82 -1.20
CA THR A 33 -6.34 -4.56 -0.82
C THR A 33 -6.42 -3.22 -0.11
N LEU A 34 -7.33 -2.34 -0.52
CA LEU A 34 -7.66 -1.08 0.15
C LEU A 34 -9.17 -0.98 0.31
N ASP A 35 -9.65 -0.88 1.55
CA ASP A 35 -11.08 -0.77 1.85
C ASP A 35 -11.94 -1.84 1.14
N GLY A 36 -11.39 -3.07 1.06
CA GLY A 36 -12.01 -4.21 0.38
C GLY A 36 -11.85 -4.25 -1.14
N GLN A 37 -11.33 -3.18 -1.78
CA GLN A 37 -10.97 -3.19 -3.19
C GLN A 37 -9.64 -3.91 -3.40
N VAL A 38 -9.66 -5.00 -4.16
CA VAL A 38 -8.49 -5.85 -4.42
C VAL A 38 -7.88 -5.51 -5.78
N SER A 39 -6.57 -5.35 -5.82
CA SER A 39 -5.74 -5.21 -7.02
C SER A 39 -4.65 -6.28 -6.98
N GLU A 40 -4.51 -7.05 -8.06
CA GLU A 40 -3.48 -8.07 -8.19
C GLU A 40 -2.50 -7.73 -9.32
N GLU A 41 -1.21 -7.92 -9.05
CA GLU A 41 -0.12 -7.74 -10.01
C GLU A 41 0.74 -9.02 -10.03
N GLN A 42 1.07 -9.51 -11.23
CA GLN A 42 1.84 -10.73 -11.42
C GLN A 42 3.24 -10.42 -11.95
N GLN A 43 4.21 -11.28 -11.63
CA GLN A 43 5.61 -11.18 -12.10
C GLN A 43 6.24 -9.80 -11.84
N VAL A 44 6.07 -9.31 -10.61
CA VAL A 44 6.49 -7.97 -10.21
C VAL A 44 8.02 -7.91 -10.10
N LYS A 45 8.61 -6.90 -10.74
CA LYS A 45 10.05 -6.62 -10.68
C LYS A 45 10.36 -5.67 -9.53
N LEU A 46 11.43 -5.96 -8.79
CA LEU A 46 11.94 -5.09 -7.73
C LEU A 46 13.02 -4.13 -8.26
N PRO A 47 13.13 -2.91 -7.71
CA PRO A 47 12.23 -2.33 -6.70
C PRO A 47 10.86 -1.98 -7.29
N TRP A 48 9.81 -2.22 -6.53
CA TRP A 48 8.43 -1.89 -6.88
C TRP A 48 7.89 -0.82 -5.93
N ARG A 49 7.12 0.12 -6.47
CA ARG A 49 6.50 1.18 -5.69
C ARG A 49 5.10 1.46 -6.20
N LYS A 50 4.17 1.70 -5.27
CA LYS A 50 2.80 2.09 -5.58
C LYS A 50 2.36 3.20 -4.64
N THR A 51 1.84 4.25 -5.24
CA THR A 51 1.25 5.39 -4.53
C THR A 51 -0.25 5.38 -4.81
N VAL A 52 -1.04 5.45 -3.75
CA VAL A 52 -2.50 5.45 -3.82
C VAL A 52 -3.01 6.65 -3.05
N GLU A 53 -3.80 7.48 -3.72
CA GLU A 53 -4.53 8.58 -3.09
C GLU A 53 -5.85 8.04 -2.55
N VAL A 54 -6.07 8.21 -1.26
CA VAL A 54 -7.26 7.76 -0.56
C VAL A 54 -8.10 8.99 -0.20
N PRO A 55 -9.33 9.12 -0.73
CA PRO A 55 -10.16 10.29 -0.49
C PRO A 55 -10.49 10.40 1.00
N ALA A 56 -10.40 11.62 1.50
CA ALA A 56 -10.75 11.96 2.86
C ALA A 56 -12.27 11.91 3.10
N GLY A 57 -12.68 11.76 4.36
CA GLY A 57 -14.09 11.69 4.75
C GLY A 57 -14.71 10.29 4.77
N GLY A 58 -13.93 9.23 4.52
CA GLY A 58 -14.35 7.82 4.67
C GLY A 58 -14.20 7.26 6.10
N GLY A 59 -13.53 7.99 7.00
CA GLY A 59 -13.28 7.56 8.37
C GLY A 59 -12.02 6.70 8.50
N LYS A 60 -12.17 5.44 8.93
CA LYS A 60 -11.05 4.49 9.06
C LYS A 60 -10.85 3.78 7.72
N HIS A 61 -9.64 3.88 7.20
CA HIS A 61 -9.18 3.14 6.03
C HIS A 61 -8.30 1.97 6.45
N GLU A 62 -8.49 0.83 5.81
CA GLU A 62 -7.72 -0.39 6.05
C GLU A 62 -7.08 -0.88 4.77
N TRP A 63 -5.82 -1.31 4.87
CA TRP A 63 -5.08 -1.81 3.73
C TRP A 63 -4.25 -3.04 4.06
N GLN A 64 -4.06 -3.87 3.05
CA GLN A 64 -3.26 -5.08 3.13
C GLN A 64 -2.46 -5.27 1.83
N LEU A 65 -1.24 -5.75 1.96
CA LEU A 65 -0.35 -6.12 0.87
C LEU A 65 0.16 -7.54 1.15
N SER A 66 -0.16 -8.46 0.25
CA SER A 66 0.29 -9.85 0.30
C SER A 66 1.24 -10.11 -0.86
N LEU A 67 2.45 -10.56 -0.56
CA LEU A 67 3.49 -10.84 -1.55
C LEU A 67 3.83 -12.32 -1.54
N ARG A 68 3.66 -12.96 -2.68
CA ARG A 68 4.13 -14.32 -2.92
C ARG A 68 5.47 -14.26 -3.64
N HIS A 69 6.53 -14.67 -2.94
CA HIS A 69 7.89 -14.56 -3.44
C HIS A 69 8.67 -15.87 -3.35
N SER A 70 9.72 -15.99 -4.16
CA SER A 70 10.65 -17.12 -4.11
C SER A 70 12.10 -16.66 -4.26
N GLY A 71 13.01 -17.36 -3.56
CA GLY A 71 14.42 -17.00 -3.50
C GLY A 71 14.69 -15.61 -2.92
N GLY A 72 15.97 -15.30 -2.70
CA GLY A 72 16.43 -13.96 -2.33
C GLY A 72 15.86 -13.40 -1.03
N THR A 73 16.02 -12.09 -0.86
CA THR A 73 15.50 -11.32 0.27
C THR A 73 14.58 -10.22 -0.24
N MET A 74 13.58 -9.85 0.55
CA MET A 74 12.72 -8.73 0.27
C MET A 74 12.45 -7.92 1.54
N ALA A 75 12.21 -6.63 1.37
CA ALA A 75 11.71 -5.74 2.39
C ALA A 75 10.54 -4.96 1.80
N ALA A 76 9.48 -4.78 2.57
CA ALA A 76 8.32 -3.99 2.19
C ALA A 76 7.97 -2.97 3.28
N THR A 77 7.66 -1.75 2.87
CA THR A 77 7.29 -0.65 3.76
C THR A 77 5.99 -0.02 3.32
N GLY A 78 5.15 0.35 4.28
CA GLY A 78 3.94 1.15 4.06
C GLY A 78 4.04 2.47 4.80
N THR A 79 3.84 3.55 4.06
CA THR A 79 3.95 4.93 4.53
C THR A 79 2.65 5.66 4.23
N VAL A 80 2.10 6.39 5.20
CA VAL A 80 0.90 7.20 5.03
C VAL A 80 1.27 8.67 5.26
N ASN A 81 0.98 9.53 4.29
CA ASN A 81 1.33 10.96 4.34
C ASN A 81 2.82 11.21 4.68
N GLY A 82 3.72 10.41 4.10
CA GLY A 82 5.16 10.49 4.36
C GLY A 82 5.62 9.89 5.69
N LYS A 83 4.72 9.36 6.53
CA LYS A 83 5.05 8.70 7.80
C LYS A 83 4.98 7.18 7.68
N LEU A 84 6.08 6.50 8.00
CA LEU A 84 6.11 5.03 8.06
C LEU A 84 5.07 4.53 9.08
N VAL A 85 4.15 3.68 8.62
CA VAL A 85 3.12 3.08 9.48
C VAL A 85 3.39 1.60 9.74
N THR A 86 4.04 0.89 8.82
CA THR A 86 4.35 -0.53 8.97
C THR A 86 5.48 -0.94 8.03
N GLN A 87 6.19 -2.00 8.39
CA GLN A 87 7.23 -2.59 7.56
C GLN A 87 7.34 -4.09 7.82
N THR A 88 7.80 -4.84 6.84
CA THR A 88 8.11 -6.27 6.97
C THR A 88 9.32 -6.62 6.11
N ALA A 89 10.00 -7.68 6.48
CA ALA A 89 11.09 -8.25 5.71
C ALA A 89 10.95 -9.76 5.65
N GLY A 90 11.37 -10.34 4.53
CA GLY A 90 11.22 -11.75 4.25
C GLY A 90 12.44 -12.29 3.52
N ARG A 91 12.80 -13.53 3.82
CA ARG A 91 13.85 -14.25 3.10
C ARG A 91 13.30 -15.57 2.61
N GLY A 92 13.51 -15.85 1.33
CA GLY A 92 13.13 -17.11 0.71
C GLY A 92 14.34 -17.95 0.36
N SER A 93 14.28 -19.25 0.63
CA SER A 93 15.20 -20.22 0.05
C SER A 93 14.91 -20.40 -1.45
N PRO A 94 15.92 -20.65 -2.29
CA PRO A 94 15.71 -20.96 -3.70
C PRO A 94 14.84 -22.22 -3.85
N GLY A 95 13.82 -22.15 -4.72
CA GLY A 95 12.85 -23.23 -4.91
C GLY A 95 11.69 -23.26 -3.90
N SER A 96 11.73 -22.45 -2.84
CA SER A 96 10.62 -22.32 -1.88
C SER A 96 9.74 -21.12 -2.22
N THR A 97 8.44 -21.34 -2.18
CA THR A 97 7.44 -20.26 -2.25
C THR A 97 7.11 -19.78 -0.85
N ASN A 98 7.31 -18.50 -0.59
CA ASN A 98 7.05 -17.85 0.68
C ASN A 98 6.01 -16.76 0.48
N THR A 99 5.22 -16.51 1.51
CA THR A 99 4.24 -15.43 1.52
C THR A 99 4.60 -14.47 2.63
N ALA A 100 4.69 -13.19 2.30
CA ALA A 100 4.81 -12.14 3.28
C ALA A 100 3.62 -11.21 3.21
N ASN A 101 3.13 -10.80 4.38
CA ASN A 101 1.96 -9.96 4.49
C ASN A 101 2.35 -8.70 5.24
N LEU A 102 1.82 -7.57 4.77
CA LEU A 102 1.95 -6.27 5.38
C LEU A 102 0.56 -5.65 5.44
N SER A 103 0.15 -5.11 6.57
CA SER A 103 -1.13 -4.45 6.70
C SER A 103 -1.03 -3.26 7.62
N GLY A 104 -1.99 -2.35 7.47
CA GLY A 104 -2.07 -1.16 8.28
C GLY A 104 -3.46 -0.54 8.23
N THR A 105 -3.69 0.39 9.14
CA THR A 105 -4.90 1.20 9.17
C THR A 105 -4.52 2.65 9.38
N PHE A 106 -5.30 3.56 8.82
CA PHE A 106 -5.18 4.99 9.06
C PHE A 106 -6.56 5.63 9.07
N ARG A 107 -6.62 6.86 9.57
CA ARG A 107 -7.85 7.64 9.69
C ARG A 107 -7.62 9.04 9.13
N ASP A 108 -8.71 9.67 8.73
CA ASP A 108 -8.83 11.12 8.55
C ASP A 108 -8.28 11.92 9.74
#